data_AF-A0A2W6PFN0-F1
#
_entry.id   AF-A0A2W6PFN0-F1
#
_cell.length_a   1.000
_cell.length_b   1.000
_cell.length_c   1.000
_cell.angle_alpha   90.00
_cell.angle_beta   90.00
_cell.angle_gamma   90.00
#
_symmetry.space_group_name_H-M   'P 1'
#
loop_
_entity.id
_entity.type
_entity.pdbx_description
1 polymer ?
#
loop_
_entity_poly.entity_id
_entity_poly.type
_entity_poly.pdbx_seq_one_letter_code
_entity_poly.pdbx_strand_id
1 'polypeptide(L)'
;MFKRRYVTLLPLFVLLAACSSKPKPTETDTTTGTPSGGFLLEPQHNVMQMGGDFANNPNAQQFIDKMVNKHGFDRQQLQEILSQAKRLDSVLRLMDNQAPTTSVKPPSGPNGAWLRYRKKFITPDNVQN
;
A
#
# COMPACT_ATOMS: atom_id res chain seq x y z
N MET A 1 -52.26 -8.40 -34.97
CA MET A 1 -52.17 -8.37 -33.50
C MET A 1 -50.71 -8.53 -33.07
N PHE A 2 -49.96 -7.46 -32.82
CA PHE A 2 -48.73 -7.48 -31.98
C PHE A 2 -48.42 -6.09 -31.38
N LYS A 3 -49.45 -5.24 -31.25
CA LYS A 3 -49.42 -3.99 -30.46
C LYS A 3 -49.61 -4.32 -28.99
N ARG A 4 -48.65 -4.98 -28.33
CA ARG A 4 -48.72 -5.19 -26.87
C ARG A 4 -47.44 -5.69 -26.18
N ARG A 5 -46.26 -5.40 -26.73
CA ARG A 5 -44.99 -5.82 -26.10
C ARG A 5 -43.90 -4.74 -26.00
N TYR A 6 -44.13 -3.55 -26.53
CA TYR A 6 -43.19 -2.41 -26.39
C TYR A 6 -43.60 -1.42 -25.28
N VAL A 7 -44.60 -1.75 -24.47
CA VAL A 7 -45.13 -0.86 -23.40
C VAL A 7 -44.41 -1.07 -22.06
N THR A 8 -43.53 -2.07 -21.95
CA THR A 8 -42.84 -2.40 -20.69
C THR A 8 -41.39 -1.90 -20.60
N LEU A 9 -40.88 -1.18 -21.60
CA LEU A 9 -39.50 -0.64 -21.62
C LEU A 9 -39.45 0.90 -21.61
N LEU A 10 -40.49 1.56 -21.10
CA LEU A 10 -40.53 3.01 -20.98
C LEU A 10 -40.44 3.61 -19.55
N PRO A 11 -40.49 2.86 -18.41
CA PRO A 11 -40.39 3.51 -17.11
C PRO A 11 -38.95 3.68 -16.59
N LEU A 12 -37.93 3.06 -17.24
CA LEU A 12 -36.56 3.11 -16.73
C LEU A 12 -35.77 4.37 -17.14
N PHE A 13 -36.20 5.07 -18.20
CA PHE A 13 -35.54 6.29 -18.67
C PHE A 13 -35.97 7.58 -17.93
N VAL A 14 -37.04 7.52 -17.12
CA VAL A 14 -37.56 8.70 -16.40
C VAL A 14 -36.81 8.95 -15.07
N LEU A 15 -36.01 7.99 -14.60
CA LEU A 15 -35.23 8.12 -13.35
C LEU A 15 -33.85 8.79 -13.54
N LEU A 16 -33.43 9.08 -14.78
CA LEU A 16 -32.13 9.70 -15.09
C LEU A 16 -32.19 11.21 -15.38
N ALA A 17 -33.38 11.83 -15.34
CA ALA A 17 -33.56 13.25 -15.63
C ALA A 17 -33.87 14.12 -14.40
N ALA A 18 -33.91 13.53 -13.19
CA ALA A 18 -34.24 14.24 -11.96
C ALA A 18 -33.01 14.40 -11.04
N CYS A 19 -32.03 15.20 -11.49
CA CYS A 19 -31.06 15.91 -10.63
C CYS A 19 -30.30 16.97 -11.45
N SER A 20 -31.00 17.84 -12.17
CA SER A 20 -30.42 19.08 -12.71
C SER A 20 -31.47 20.20 -12.72
N SER A 21 -32.01 20.51 -11.55
CA SER A 21 -32.85 21.69 -11.32
C SER A 21 -32.02 22.73 -10.56
N LYS A 22 -31.38 23.64 -11.30
CA LYS A 22 -30.88 24.90 -10.73
C LYS A 22 -32.00 25.94 -10.82
N PRO A 23 -32.57 26.42 -9.70
CA PRO A 23 -33.38 27.62 -9.75
C PRO A 23 -32.47 28.81 -10.02
N LYS A 24 -32.88 29.68 -10.94
CA LYS A 24 -32.30 31.00 -11.18
C LYS A 24 -32.82 31.97 -10.11
N PRO A 25 -31.94 32.63 -9.33
CA PRO A 25 -32.29 33.86 -8.65
C PRO A 25 -31.85 35.06 -9.51
N THR A 26 -32.83 35.92 -9.72
CA THR A 26 -32.79 37.29 -10.23
C THR A 26 -31.59 38.10 -9.74
N GLU A 27 -31.01 38.87 -10.66
CA GLU A 27 -30.08 39.97 -10.40
C GLU A 27 -30.77 41.04 -9.54
N THR A 28 -30.18 41.38 -8.38
CA THR A 28 -30.18 42.77 -7.90
C THR A 28 -29.10 42.98 -6.84
N ASP A 29 -28.48 44.16 -6.95
CA ASP A 29 -27.77 44.94 -5.93
C ASP A 29 -26.27 44.70 -5.69
N THR A 30 -25.50 45.54 -6.39
CA THR A 30 -24.30 46.23 -5.89
C THR A 30 -24.35 46.48 -4.39
N THR A 31 -23.40 45.93 -3.63
CA THR A 31 -22.94 46.54 -2.36
C THR A 31 -21.47 46.21 -2.14
N THR A 32 -20.67 47.27 -2.15
CA THR A 32 -19.29 47.38 -1.68
C THR A 32 -19.09 46.83 -0.26
N GLY A 33 -18.04 46.03 -0.04
CA GLY A 33 -17.32 45.97 1.25
C GLY A 33 -16.98 44.58 1.85
N THR A 34 -15.68 44.21 1.79
CA THR A 34 -14.89 43.50 2.87
C THR A 34 -15.19 42.01 3.15
N PRO A 35 -14.26 41.15 3.68
CA PRO A 35 -12.79 41.13 3.76
C PRO A 35 -12.15 39.95 2.99
N SER A 36 -10.82 40.01 2.85
CA SER A 36 -9.98 38.84 2.53
C SER A 36 -10.14 37.77 3.62
N GLY A 37 -10.86 36.71 3.31
CA GLY A 37 -11.14 35.58 4.20
C GLY A 37 -11.17 34.28 3.42
N GLY A 38 -10.14 34.06 2.59
CA GLY A 38 -9.92 32.78 1.95
C GLY A 38 -9.61 31.75 3.01
N PHE A 39 -10.59 30.89 3.31
CA PHE A 39 -10.34 29.61 3.95
C PHE A 39 -9.47 28.80 2.98
N LEU A 40 -8.16 28.98 3.08
CA LEU A 40 -7.20 28.05 2.52
C LEU A 40 -7.45 26.74 3.24
N LEU A 41 -8.13 25.82 2.57
CA LEU A 41 -7.99 24.41 2.89
C LEU A 41 -6.49 24.13 2.78
N GLU A 42 -5.80 24.10 3.92
CA GLU A 42 -4.47 23.55 4.03
C GLU A 42 -4.52 22.20 3.32
N PRO A 43 -3.78 22.00 2.21
CA PRO A 43 -3.81 20.72 1.52
C PRO A 43 -3.47 19.67 2.58
N GLN A 44 -4.38 18.73 2.86
CA GLN A 44 -4.11 17.60 3.76
C GLN A 44 -3.11 16.61 3.13
N HIS A 45 -1.99 17.13 2.65
CA HIS A 45 -0.79 16.41 2.26
C HIS A 45 0.20 16.27 3.43
N ASN A 46 -0.22 16.63 4.66
CA ASN A 46 0.70 16.68 5.80
C ASN A 46 0.85 15.35 6.57
N VAL A 47 0.42 14.22 6.00
CA VAL A 47 0.92 12.91 6.44
C VAL A 47 2.23 12.64 5.69
N MET A 48 3.25 13.47 5.90
CA MET A 48 4.57 13.22 5.32
C MET A 48 5.36 12.17 6.11
N GLN A 49 4.94 11.87 7.35
CA GLN A 49 5.70 11.02 8.26
C GLN A 49 4.91 9.74 8.55
N MET A 50 5.28 8.67 7.85
CA MET A 50 4.85 7.32 8.20
C MET A 50 5.29 6.99 9.63
N GLY A 51 4.45 6.33 10.41
CA GLY A 51 4.78 5.84 11.75
C GLY A 51 5.56 4.52 11.74
N GLY A 52 5.65 3.88 12.90
CA GLY A 52 6.25 2.54 13.05
C GLY A 52 7.77 2.52 13.01
N ASP A 53 8.32 1.31 12.92
CA ASP A 53 9.76 1.07 13.08
C ASP A 53 10.61 1.69 11.94
N PHE A 54 9.98 2.01 10.81
CA PHE A 54 10.62 2.60 9.64
C PHE A 54 10.30 4.09 9.44
N ALA A 55 9.66 4.75 10.42
CA ALA A 55 9.17 6.13 10.31
C ALA A 55 10.20 7.13 9.79
N ASN A 56 11.40 7.09 10.37
CA ASN A 56 12.50 8.02 10.11
C ASN A 56 13.64 7.38 9.31
N ASN A 57 13.35 6.33 8.55
CA ASN A 57 14.37 5.60 7.80
C ASN A 57 14.54 6.20 6.39
N PRO A 58 15.71 6.77 6.05
CA PRO A 58 15.93 7.37 4.73
C PRO A 58 15.87 6.33 3.59
N ASN A 59 16.25 5.08 3.86
CA ASN A 59 16.17 4.01 2.86
C ASN A 59 14.72 3.61 2.57
N ALA A 60 13.84 3.68 3.57
CA ALA A 60 12.41 3.42 3.38
C ALA A 60 11.78 4.51 2.50
N GLN A 61 12.13 5.78 2.72
CA GLN A 61 11.65 6.89 1.87
C GLN A 61 12.12 6.76 0.42
N GLN A 62 13.40 6.44 0.20
CA GLN A 62 13.93 6.18 -1.15
C GLN A 62 13.23 5.00 -1.83
N PHE A 63 12.91 3.94 -1.08
CA PHE A 63 12.14 2.81 -1.60
C PHE A 63 10.72 3.22 -2.00
N ILE A 64 10.04 4.00 -1.15
CA ILE A 64 8.70 4.53 -1.47
C ILE A 64 8.74 5.37 -2.74
N ASP A 65 9.69 6.31 -2.85
CA ASP A 65 9.86 7.15 -4.04
C ASP A 65 10.08 6.32 -5.30
N LYS A 66 10.90 5.25 -5.20
CA LYS A 66 11.13 4.32 -6.30
C LYS A 66 9.85 3.59 -6.71
N MET A 67 9.05 3.13 -5.76
CA MET A 67 7.81 2.40 -6.05
C MET A 67 6.73 3.30 -6.66
N VAL A 68 6.60 4.54 -6.17
CA VAL A 68 5.70 5.55 -6.74
C VAL A 68 6.13 5.88 -8.18
N ASN A 69 7.39 6.25 -8.38
CA ASN A 69 7.88 6.72 -9.68
C ASN A 69 7.94 5.61 -10.75
N LYS A 70 8.40 4.40 -10.37
CA LYS A 70 8.63 3.32 -11.33
C LYS A 70 7.39 2.45 -11.57
N HIS A 71 6.57 2.28 -10.55
CA HIS A 71 5.48 1.31 -10.56
C HIS A 71 4.10 1.95 -10.35
N GLY A 72 4.01 3.27 -10.17
CA GLY A 72 2.74 3.99 -10.06
C GLY A 72 1.98 3.69 -8.77
N PHE A 73 2.67 3.23 -7.71
CA PHE A 73 2.04 3.00 -6.41
C PHE A 73 1.57 4.32 -5.81
N ASP A 74 0.46 4.27 -5.06
CA ASP A 74 0.04 5.40 -4.23
C ASP A 74 0.97 5.52 -3.00
N ARG A 75 1.46 6.73 -2.75
CA ARG A 75 2.41 7.00 -1.67
C ARG A 75 1.79 6.74 -0.30
N GLN A 76 0.55 7.17 -0.09
CA GLN A 76 -0.12 7.09 1.22
C GLN A 76 -0.41 5.63 1.56
N GLN A 77 -0.90 4.84 0.59
CA GLN A 77 -1.10 3.40 0.76
C GLN A 77 0.21 2.68 1.12
N LEU A 78 1.31 3.00 0.44
CA LEU A 78 2.59 2.36 0.73
C LEU A 78 3.14 2.77 2.10
N GLN A 79 2.97 4.02 2.50
CA GLN A 79 3.32 4.50 3.84
C GLN A 79 2.48 3.84 4.94
N GLU A 80 1.18 3.62 4.70
CA GLU A 80 0.31 2.91 5.64
C GLU A 80 0.73 1.45 5.82
N ILE A 81 1.05 0.75 4.73
CA ILE A 81 1.57 -0.62 4.78
C ILE A 81 2.90 -0.66 5.55
N LEU A 82 3.84 0.22 5.21
CA LEU A 82 5.16 0.23 5.84
C LEU A 82 5.12 0.72 7.29
N SER A 83 4.11 1.49 7.69
CA SER A 83 3.91 1.89 9.09
C SER A 83 3.59 0.71 10.00
N GLN A 84 3.05 -0.38 9.44
CA GLN A 84 2.76 -1.63 10.15
C GLN A 84 3.93 -2.62 10.09
N ALA A 85 4.92 -2.37 9.22
CA ALA A 85 6.08 -3.22 9.10
C ALA A 85 7.00 -3.08 10.32
N LYS A 86 7.55 -4.21 10.78
CA LYS A 86 8.40 -4.27 11.96
C LYS A 86 9.87 -4.48 11.61
N ARG A 87 10.75 -3.82 12.34
CA ARG A 87 12.20 -4.06 12.30
C ARG A 87 12.52 -5.25 13.22
N LEU A 88 12.63 -6.42 12.61
CA LEU A 88 12.93 -7.65 13.33
C LEU A 88 14.44 -7.82 13.52
N ASP A 89 14.97 -7.46 14.69
CA ASP A 89 16.39 -7.67 15.03
C ASP A 89 16.81 -9.15 15.00
N SER A 90 15.88 -10.08 15.16
CA SER A 90 16.12 -11.52 14.96
C SER A 90 16.52 -11.85 13.53
N VAL A 91 15.92 -11.19 12.54
CA VAL A 91 16.25 -11.37 11.12
C VAL A 91 17.63 -10.82 10.83
N LEU A 92 17.96 -9.63 11.36
CA LEU A 92 19.30 -9.04 11.21
C LEU A 92 20.38 -9.98 11.76
N ARG A 93 20.19 -10.46 13.00
CA ARG A 93 21.13 -11.42 13.60
C ARG A 93 21.21 -12.74 12.83
N LEU A 94 20.10 -13.23 12.30
CA LEU A 94 20.11 -14.45 11.48
C LEU A 94 20.92 -14.25 10.20
N MET A 95 20.80 -13.10 9.55
CA MET A 95 21.62 -12.75 8.38
C MET A 95 23.09 -12.61 8.73
N ASP A 96 23.43 -11.93 9.83
CA ASP A 96 24.82 -11.79 10.29
C ASP A 96 25.47 -13.14 10.61
N ASN A 97 24.74 -14.03 11.29
CA ASN A 97 25.23 -15.37 11.62
C ASN A 97 25.48 -16.25 10.39
N GLN A 98 24.84 -15.93 9.26
CA GLN A 98 25.00 -16.64 7.99
C GLN A 98 25.90 -15.91 6.98
N ALA A 99 26.43 -14.74 7.35
CA ALA A 99 27.33 -13.99 6.48
C ALA A 99 28.62 -14.79 6.24
N PRO A 100 29.17 -14.77 5.01
CA PRO A 100 30.44 -15.43 4.72
C PRO A 100 31.55 -14.76 5.53
N THR A 101 32.21 -15.53 6.38
CA THR A 101 33.31 -15.04 7.22
C THR A 101 34.63 -15.53 6.64
N THR A 102 35.55 -14.60 6.41
CA THR A 102 36.90 -14.90 5.87
C THR A 102 37.80 -15.61 6.88
N SER A 103 37.38 -15.73 8.15
CA SER A 103 38.19 -16.24 9.26
C SER A 103 37.72 -17.57 9.85
N VAL A 104 36.76 -18.26 9.23
CA VAL A 104 36.34 -19.58 9.75
C VAL A 104 37.33 -20.63 9.27
N LYS A 105 38.08 -21.17 10.23
CA LYS A 105 38.91 -22.36 10.06
C LYS A 105 38.09 -23.43 9.33
N PRO A 106 38.61 -24.05 8.25
CA PRO A 106 37.88 -25.08 7.53
C PRO A 106 37.44 -26.18 8.49
N PRO A 107 36.24 -26.76 8.32
CA PRO A 107 35.76 -27.83 9.16
C PRO A 107 36.80 -28.93 9.23
N SER A 108 37.22 -29.29 10.43
CA SER A 108 38.26 -30.31 10.60
C SER A 108 37.69 -31.71 10.32
N GLY A 109 38.34 -32.43 9.41
CA GLY A 109 38.18 -33.86 9.14
C GLY A 109 36.79 -34.34 8.66
N PRO A 110 36.68 -35.62 8.29
CA PRO A 110 35.40 -36.26 8.04
C PRO A 110 34.62 -36.38 9.37
N ASN A 111 33.81 -35.38 9.68
CA ASN A 111 32.97 -35.38 10.88
C ASN A 111 31.53 -35.85 10.62
N GLY A 112 31.20 -36.33 9.40
CA GLY A 112 29.85 -36.76 9.05
C GLY A 112 28.83 -35.62 8.88
N ALA A 113 29.26 -34.40 8.56
CA ALA A 113 28.39 -33.24 8.34
C ALA A 113 27.27 -33.52 7.33
N TRP A 114 27.60 -34.17 6.22
CA TRP A 114 26.60 -34.57 5.21
C TRP A 114 25.53 -35.48 5.79
N LEU A 115 25.90 -36.54 6.52
CA LEU A 115 24.94 -37.47 7.12
C LEU A 115 24.03 -36.76 8.13
N ARG A 116 24.57 -35.81 8.92
CA ARG A 116 23.78 -34.98 9.83
C ARG A 116 22.80 -34.05 9.10
N TYR A 117 23.20 -33.49 7.97
CA TYR A 117 22.32 -32.66 7.16
C TYR A 117 21.26 -33.50 6.46
N ARG A 118 21.66 -34.59 5.79
CA ARG A 118 20.78 -35.55 5.09
C ARG A 118 19.63 -36.02 5.98
N LYS A 119 19.92 -36.43 7.22
CA LYS A 119 18.88 -36.94 8.14
C LYS A 119 17.88 -35.89 8.64
N LYS A 120 18.10 -34.59 8.39
CA LYS A 120 17.08 -33.54 8.66
C LYS A 120 15.97 -33.54 7.62
N PHE A 121 16.21 -34.12 6.44
CA PHE A 121 15.28 -34.08 5.31
C PHE A 121 14.81 -35.47 4.90
N ILE A 122 15.68 -36.48 4.90
CA ILE A 122 15.36 -37.86 4.53
C ILE A 122 15.03 -38.65 5.79
N THR A 123 13.77 -38.55 6.21
CA THR A 123 13.15 -39.33 7.29
C THR A 123 11.94 -40.08 6.74
N PRO A 124 11.48 -41.19 7.37
CA PRO A 124 10.27 -41.88 6.94
C PRO A 124 9.08 -40.92 6.78
N ASP A 125 8.86 -40.04 7.76
CA ASP A 125 7.79 -39.04 7.75
C ASP A 125 7.89 -38.09 6.55
N ASN A 126 9.06 -37.48 6.30
CA ASN A 126 9.21 -36.53 5.18
C ASN A 126 9.13 -37.19 3.79
N VAL A 127 9.40 -38.49 3.68
CA VAL A 127 9.36 -39.22 2.39
C VAL A 127 7.95 -39.72 2.08
N GLN A 128 7.13 -39.94 3.11
CA GLN A 128 5.78 -40.48 2.98
C GLN A 128 4.68 -39.39 3.02
N ASN A 129 5.02 -38.16 3.44
CA ASN A 129 4.16 -36.98 3.36
C ASN A 129 3.92 -36.52 1.91
#